data_AF-A0A3D4QCE1-F1
#
_entry.id   AF-A0A3D4QCE1-F1
#
_cell.length_a   1.000
_cell.length_b   1.000
_cell.length_c   1.000
_cell.angle_alpha   90.00
_cell.angle_beta   90.00
_cell.angle_gamma   90.00
#
_symmetry.space_group_name_H-M   'P 1'
#
loop_
_entity.id
_entity.type
_entity.pdbx_description
1 polymer ?
#
loop_
_entity_poly.entity_id
_entity_poly.type
_entity_poly.pdbx_seq_one_letter_code
_entity_poly.pdbx_strand_id
1 'polypeptide(L)'
;NPYFVDLETLIEEGLLTEEELDDPEEFDFGDDPERIDYGKLYTSKTKALKLAYTRFLAQGGDVKALAETLRPETLEYCVFMAIKDAHAGASWDVWPEALRDKEEKAVADFRATHADEIGFYVFVQYTFQQQWAALRAYATARGIEILGDIPIYCAPDSADTWAH
;
A
#
# COMPACT_ATOMS: atom_id res chain seq x y z
N ASN A 1 -5.44 -3.89 1.46
CA ASN A 1 -4.42 -4.86 1.00
C ASN A 1 -3.87 -4.36 -0.32
N PRO A 2 -2.56 -4.00 -0.42
CA PRO A 2 -1.94 -3.48 -1.65
C PRO A 2 -2.12 -4.36 -2.88
N TYR A 3 -2.28 -5.68 -2.72
CA TYR A 3 -2.44 -6.60 -3.84
C TYR A 3 -3.73 -6.39 -4.65
N PHE A 4 -4.75 -5.77 -4.04
CA PHE A 4 -6.00 -5.44 -4.72
C PHE A 4 -5.97 -4.08 -5.45
N VAL A 5 -4.85 -3.36 -5.42
CA VAL A 5 -4.67 -2.23 -6.34
C VAL A 5 -4.58 -2.79 -7.75
N ASP A 6 -5.50 -2.41 -8.61
CA ASP A 6 -5.52 -2.80 -10.00
C ASP A 6 -4.45 -2.04 -10.80
N LEU A 7 -3.62 -2.79 -11.56
CA LEU A 7 -2.56 -2.19 -12.38
C LEU A 7 -3.10 -1.69 -13.72
N GLU A 8 -4.16 -2.29 -14.25
CA GLU A 8 -4.77 -1.83 -15.51
C GLU A 8 -5.30 -0.40 -15.36
N THR A 9 -6.00 -0.12 -14.27
CA THR A 9 -6.41 1.25 -13.92
C THR A 9 -5.21 2.21 -13.83
N LEU A 10 -4.06 1.77 -13.30
CA LEU A 10 -2.85 2.60 -13.24
C LEU A 10 -2.23 2.84 -14.63
N ILE A 11 -2.42 1.93 -15.58
CA ILE A 11 -2.06 2.15 -16.99
C ILE A 11 -2.99 3.21 -17.61
N GLU A 12 -4.30 3.11 -17.37
CA GLU A 12 -5.28 4.10 -17.85
C GLU A 12 -5.01 5.51 -17.31
N GLU A 13 -4.53 5.60 -16.07
CA GLU A 13 -4.10 6.85 -15.43
C GLU A 13 -2.74 7.37 -15.95
N GLY A 14 -2.05 6.62 -16.81
CA GLY A 14 -0.74 6.98 -17.35
C GLY A 14 0.39 6.90 -16.32
N LEU A 15 0.20 6.14 -15.24
CA LEU A 15 1.21 5.87 -14.21
C LEU A 15 2.00 4.59 -14.52
N LEU A 16 1.42 3.67 -15.27
CA LEU A 16 2.07 2.47 -15.78
C LEU A 16 1.85 2.33 -17.29
N THR A 17 2.54 1.38 -17.92
CA THR A 17 2.32 0.97 -19.30
C THR A 17 2.13 -0.54 -19.38
N GLU A 18 1.44 -1.03 -20.41
CA GLU A 18 1.29 -2.47 -20.62
C GLU A 18 2.64 -3.10 -20.99
N GLU A 19 3.38 -2.47 -21.91
CA GLU A 19 4.69 -2.95 -22.40
C GLU A 19 5.70 -3.21 -21.28
N GLU A 20 5.74 -2.36 -20.24
CA GLU A 20 6.68 -2.56 -19.14
C GLU A 20 6.26 -3.71 -18.22
N LEU A 21 4.96 -3.92 -17.99
CA LEU A 21 4.47 -4.97 -17.09
C LEU A 21 4.55 -6.35 -17.74
N ASP A 22 4.56 -6.38 -19.08
CA ASP A 22 4.76 -7.59 -19.88
C ASP A 22 6.23 -8.00 -20.02
N ASP A 23 7.19 -7.18 -19.55
CA ASP A 23 8.62 -7.53 -19.56
C ASP A 23 8.92 -8.61 -18.50
N PRO A 24 9.20 -9.87 -18.90
CA PRO A 24 9.41 -10.97 -17.97
C PRO A 24 10.75 -10.90 -17.23
N GLU A 25 11.70 -10.06 -17.68
CA GLU A 25 12.94 -9.82 -16.94
C GLU A 25 12.69 -8.88 -15.76
N GLU A 26 11.69 -8.00 -15.87
CA GLU A 26 11.38 -6.99 -14.87
C GLU A 26 10.23 -7.40 -13.95
N PHE A 27 9.22 -8.11 -14.46
CA PHE A 27 8.01 -8.49 -13.72
C PHE A 27 7.62 -9.95 -13.96
N ASP A 28 7.29 -10.64 -12.88
CA ASP A 28 6.72 -11.99 -12.91
C ASP A 28 5.48 -12.01 -12.01
N PHE A 29 4.30 -12.12 -12.62
CA PHE A 29 3.02 -12.18 -11.90
C PHE A 29 2.49 -13.62 -11.75
N GLY A 30 3.25 -14.62 -12.21
CA GLY A 30 2.80 -15.99 -12.35
C GLY A 30 2.10 -16.25 -13.69
N ASP A 31 2.04 -17.52 -14.07
CA ASP A 31 1.53 -18.03 -15.35
C ASP A 31 0.36 -19.01 -15.18
N ASP A 32 0.03 -19.38 -13.94
CA ASP A 32 -1.07 -20.29 -13.61
C ASP A 32 -2.38 -19.51 -13.33
N PRO A 33 -3.40 -19.61 -14.19
CA PRO A 33 -4.66 -18.89 -13.99
C PRO A 33 -5.49 -19.43 -12.81
N GLU A 34 -5.19 -20.63 -12.30
CA GLU A 34 -5.91 -21.24 -11.17
C GLU A 34 -5.19 -21.04 -9.82
N ARG A 35 -3.95 -20.54 -9.82
CA ARG A 35 -3.13 -20.40 -8.61
C ARG A 35 -2.39 -19.08 -8.53
N ILE A 36 -2.52 -18.41 -7.40
CA ILE A 36 -1.76 -17.19 -7.10
C ILE A 36 -0.42 -17.56 -6.46
N ASP A 37 0.68 -17.11 -7.07
CA ASP A 37 2.00 -17.13 -6.45
C ASP A 37 2.23 -15.81 -5.70
N TYR A 38 2.02 -15.84 -4.38
CA TYR A 38 2.20 -14.66 -3.53
C TYR A 38 3.65 -14.20 -3.40
N GLY A 39 4.64 -15.07 -3.64
CA GLY A 39 6.05 -14.70 -3.59
C GLY A 39 6.44 -13.85 -4.79
N LYS A 40 6.00 -14.28 -5.98
CA LYS A 40 6.11 -13.52 -7.23
C LYS A 40 5.35 -12.20 -7.13
N LEU A 41 4.10 -12.26 -6.66
CA LEU A 41 3.25 -11.08 -6.48
C LEU A 41 3.88 -10.06 -5.51
N TYR A 42 4.44 -10.51 -4.38
CA TYR A 42 5.10 -9.63 -3.42
C TYR A 42 6.21 -8.79 -4.07
N THR A 43 7.03 -9.42 -4.93
CA THR A 43 8.14 -8.75 -5.60
C THR A 43 7.65 -7.83 -6.72
N SER A 44 6.88 -8.38 -7.67
CA SER A 44 6.48 -7.67 -8.90
C SER A 44 5.45 -6.57 -8.62
N LYS A 45 4.47 -6.83 -7.75
CA LYS A 45 3.43 -5.83 -7.42
C LYS A 45 4.03 -4.63 -6.68
N THR A 46 4.90 -4.88 -5.70
CA THR A 46 5.56 -3.80 -4.95
C THR A 46 6.42 -2.95 -5.87
N LYS A 47 7.17 -3.59 -6.79
CA LYS A 47 7.97 -2.90 -7.80
C LYS A 47 7.11 -2.03 -8.72
N ALA A 48 6.01 -2.56 -9.25
CA ALA A 48 5.09 -1.83 -10.12
C ALA A 48 4.48 -0.63 -9.39
N LEU A 49 4.03 -0.81 -8.15
CA LEU A 49 3.46 0.28 -7.36
C LEU A 49 4.48 1.37 -7.03
N LYS A 50 5.75 1.02 -6.77
CA LYS A 50 6.83 2.01 -6.57
C LYS A 50 7.12 2.79 -7.84
N LEU A 51 7.08 2.14 -9.01
CA LEU A 51 7.22 2.80 -10.31
C LEU A 51 6.06 3.78 -10.55
N ALA A 52 4.82 3.33 -10.31
CA ALA A 52 3.63 4.18 -10.42
C ALA A 52 3.72 5.39 -9.49
N TYR A 53 4.14 5.19 -8.24
CA TYR A 53 4.35 6.27 -7.28
C TYR A 53 5.41 7.28 -7.73
N THR A 54 6.55 6.79 -8.25
CA THR A 54 7.61 7.64 -8.80
C THR A 54 7.08 8.53 -9.94
N ARG A 55 6.26 7.97 -10.82
CA ARG A 55 5.64 8.71 -11.93
C ARG A 55 4.56 9.68 -11.45
N PHE A 56 3.76 9.29 -10.46
CA PHE A 56 2.79 10.18 -9.81
C PHE A 56 3.49 11.44 -9.27
N LEU A 57 4.61 11.28 -8.56
CA LEU A 57 5.41 12.41 -8.08
C LEU A 57 5.98 13.25 -9.24
N ALA A 58 6.52 12.59 -10.28
CA ALA A 58 7.07 13.29 -11.45
C ALA A 58 6.02 14.09 -12.24
N GLN A 59 4.76 13.66 -12.20
CA GLN A 59 3.61 14.36 -12.78
C GLN A 59 3.07 15.49 -11.88
N GLY A 60 3.72 15.76 -10.74
CA GLY A 60 3.33 16.82 -9.80
C GLY A 60 2.30 16.38 -8.77
N GLY A 61 2.16 15.08 -8.52
CA GLY A 61 1.28 14.52 -7.51
C GLY A 61 1.61 15.02 -6.10
N ASP A 62 0.57 15.38 -5.34
CA ASP A 62 0.70 15.91 -3.99
C ASP A 62 0.29 14.85 -2.94
N VAL A 63 1.31 14.20 -2.36
CA VAL A 63 1.13 13.19 -1.31
C VAL A 63 0.43 13.76 -0.07
N LYS A 64 0.64 15.04 0.26
CA LYS A 64 -0.03 15.66 1.41
C LYS A 64 -1.53 15.78 1.17
N ALA A 65 -1.92 16.20 -0.04
CA ALA A 65 -3.31 16.22 -0.45
C ALA A 65 -3.94 14.81 -0.41
N LEU A 66 -3.21 13.77 -0.83
CA LEU A 66 -3.69 12.39 -0.69
C LEU A 66 -3.90 12.01 0.79
N ALA A 67 -2.93 12.32 1.65
CA ALA A 67 -2.99 12.01 3.07
C ALA A 67 -4.19 12.64 3.78
N GLU A 68 -4.61 13.84 3.38
CA GLU A 68 -5.80 14.53 3.92
C GLU A 68 -7.12 13.79 3.65
N THR A 69 -7.16 12.91 2.65
CA THR A 69 -8.34 12.10 2.33
C THR A 69 -8.39 10.75 3.07
N LEU A 70 -7.29 10.39 3.74
CA LEU A 70 -7.16 9.14 4.47
C LEU A 70 -7.52 9.34 5.94
N ARG A 71 -8.00 8.26 6.57
CA ARG A 71 -8.28 8.27 8.01
C ARG A 71 -6.99 8.25 8.83
N PRO A 72 -6.99 8.78 10.07
CA PRO A 72 -5.82 8.75 10.94
C PRO A 72 -5.23 7.34 11.13
N GLU A 73 -6.05 6.32 11.28
CA GLU A 73 -5.61 4.93 11.44
C GLU A 73 -4.92 4.40 10.17
N THR A 74 -5.38 4.83 9.00
CA THR A 74 -4.73 4.51 7.72
C THR A 74 -3.37 5.19 7.61
N LEU A 75 -3.23 6.43 8.11
CA LEU A 75 -1.94 7.13 8.14
C LEU A 75 -0.96 6.47 9.12
N GLU A 76 -1.44 6.00 10.26
CA GLU A 76 -0.63 5.19 11.20
C GLU A 76 -0.16 3.88 10.55
N TYR A 77 -1.04 3.20 9.81
CA TYR A 77 -0.66 2.04 9.01
C TYR A 77 0.45 2.36 8.00
N CYS A 78 0.39 3.50 7.31
CA CYS A 78 1.43 3.89 6.36
C CYS A 78 2.79 4.06 7.04
N VAL A 79 2.82 4.62 8.25
CA VAL A 79 4.05 4.77 9.04
C VAL A 79 4.56 3.42 9.52
N PHE A 80 3.68 2.57 10.05
CA PHE A 80 4.02 1.21 10.46
C PHE A 80 4.67 0.43 9.32
N MET A 81 4.07 0.46 8.13
CA MET A 81 4.60 -0.24 6.96
C MET A 81 5.95 0.31 6.51
N ALA A 82 6.14 1.64 6.53
CA ALA A 82 7.44 2.24 6.22
C ALA A 82 8.53 1.82 7.22
N ILE A 83 8.23 1.78 8.53
CA ILE A 83 9.18 1.28 9.53
C ILE A 83 9.48 -0.20 9.28
N LYS A 84 8.44 -0.99 8.99
CA LYS A 84 8.57 -2.43 8.71
C LYS A 84 9.48 -2.70 7.52
N ASP A 85 9.30 -1.98 6.42
CA ASP A 85 10.15 -2.09 5.23
C ASP A 85 11.59 -1.63 5.50
N ALA A 86 11.77 -0.56 6.30
CA ALA A 86 13.11 -0.11 6.73
C ALA A 86 13.85 -1.17 7.57
N HIS A 87 13.12 -2.11 8.18
CA HIS A 87 13.66 -3.26 8.92
C HIS A 87 13.49 -4.58 8.17
N ALA A 88 13.47 -4.53 6.83
CA ALA A 88 13.42 -5.71 5.95
C ALA A 88 12.24 -6.66 6.24
N GLY A 89 11.09 -6.10 6.62
CA GLY A 89 9.88 -6.89 6.90
C GLY A 89 9.80 -7.45 8.32
N ALA A 90 10.78 -7.19 9.19
CA ALA A 90 10.81 -7.71 10.55
C ALA A 90 9.55 -7.33 11.34
N SER A 91 9.14 -8.20 12.27
CA SER A 91 8.01 -7.90 13.16
C SER A 91 8.36 -6.76 14.11
N TRP A 92 7.36 -5.99 14.53
CA TRP A 92 7.61 -4.77 15.31
C TRP A 92 8.21 -5.04 16.69
N ASP A 93 8.01 -6.23 17.27
CA ASP A 93 8.54 -6.62 18.57
C ASP A 93 10.07 -6.67 18.63
N VAL A 94 10.72 -6.82 17.48
CA VAL A 94 12.19 -6.85 17.34
C VAL A 94 12.78 -5.54 16.79
N TRP A 95 11.97 -4.50 16.58
CA TRP A 95 12.47 -3.18 16.20
C TRP A 95 13.26 -2.52 17.34
N PRO A 96 14.07 -1.49 17.05
CA PRO A 96 14.67 -0.66 18.08
C PRO A 96 13.62 -0.18 19.09
N GLU A 97 13.95 -0.27 20.37
CA GLU A 97 13.03 -0.01 21.49
C GLU A 97 12.23 1.29 21.32
N ALA A 98 12.89 2.38 20.92
CA ALA A 98 12.23 3.66 20.72
C ALA A 98 11.16 3.67 19.60
N LEU A 99 11.31 2.86 18.55
CA LEU A 99 10.30 2.71 17.49
C LEU A 99 9.24 1.67 17.86
N ARG A 100 9.66 0.58 18.51
CA ARG A 100 8.77 -0.46 19.04
C ARG A 100 7.76 0.13 20.03
N ASP A 101 8.24 0.92 20.97
CA ASP A 101 7.46 1.51 22.06
C ASP A 101 6.84 2.88 21.69
N LYS A 102 6.90 3.24 20.41
CA LYS A 102 6.36 4.50 19.84
C LYS A 102 6.78 5.74 20.62
N GLU A 103 8.07 5.88 20.95
CA GLU A 103 8.56 7.12 21.53
C GLU A 103 8.28 8.28 20.56
N GLU A 104 7.56 9.31 21.03
CA GLU A 104 7.05 10.41 20.19
C GLU A 104 8.15 11.03 19.34
N LYS A 105 9.33 11.24 19.93
CA LYS A 105 10.49 11.79 19.24
C LYS A 105 11.01 10.85 18.16
N ALA A 106 11.16 9.56 18.45
CA ALA A 106 11.69 8.60 17.49
C ALA A 106 10.75 8.44 16.28
N VAL A 107 9.44 8.40 16.52
CA VAL A 107 8.44 8.34 15.44
C VAL A 107 8.41 9.65 14.63
N ALA A 108 8.53 10.81 15.29
CA ALA A 108 8.60 12.10 14.59
C ALA A 108 9.88 12.22 13.72
N ASP A 109 11.02 11.82 14.26
CA ASP A 109 12.30 11.79 13.54
C ASP A 109 12.23 10.81 12.35
N PHE A 110 11.60 9.65 12.53
CA PHE A 110 11.36 8.69 11.44
C PHE A 110 10.48 9.29 10.35
N ARG A 111 9.36 9.93 10.70
CA ARG A 111 8.46 10.60 9.74
C ARG A 111 9.17 11.68 8.94
N ALA A 112 10.05 12.45 9.58
CA ALA A 112 10.79 13.51 8.91
C ALA A 112 11.86 12.97 7.95
N THR A 113 12.48 11.84 8.28
CA THR A 113 13.59 11.25 7.52
C THR A 113 13.15 10.27 6.43
N HIS A 114 11.95 9.69 6.55
CA HIS A 114 11.39 8.68 5.63
C HIS A 114 10.05 9.13 5.02
N ALA A 115 9.94 10.42 4.72
CA ALA A 115 8.71 11.01 4.24
C ALA A 115 8.27 10.42 2.87
N ASP A 116 9.21 10.04 2.02
CA ASP A 116 8.92 9.46 0.70
C ASP A 116 8.44 8.01 0.81
N GLU A 117 9.07 7.22 1.68
CA GLU A 117 8.66 5.83 1.96
C GLU A 117 7.26 5.77 2.59
N ILE A 118 6.96 6.69 3.51
CA ILE A 118 5.59 6.85 4.03
C ILE A 118 4.65 7.31 2.92
N GLY A 119 5.09 8.24 2.08
CA GLY A 119 4.33 8.76 0.94
C GLY A 119 3.92 7.69 -0.06
N PHE A 120 4.80 6.72 -0.31
CA PHE A 120 4.49 5.53 -1.11
C PHE A 120 3.28 4.77 -0.55
N TYR A 121 3.25 4.47 0.76
CA TYR A 121 2.10 3.77 1.34
C TYR A 121 0.83 4.61 1.37
N VAL A 122 0.95 5.93 1.56
CA VAL A 122 -0.17 6.87 1.44
C VAL A 122 -0.77 6.79 0.04
N PHE A 123 0.08 6.86 -1.00
CA PHE A 123 -0.34 6.70 -2.39
C PHE A 123 -1.06 5.36 -2.61
N VAL A 124 -0.47 4.24 -2.18
CA VAL A 124 -1.08 2.91 -2.34
C VAL A 124 -2.45 2.81 -1.65
N GLN A 125 -2.58 3.31 -0.41
CA GLN A 125 -3.86 3.29 0.31
C GLN A 125 -4.91 4.18 -0.35
N TYR A 126 -4.49 5.37 -0.81
CA TYR A 126 -5.35 6.27 -1.56
C TYR A 126 -5.85 5.62 -2.87
N THR A 127 -4.95 5.10 -3.69
CA THR A 127 -5.29 4.43 -4.95
C THR A 127 -6.26 3.28 -4.71
N PHE A 128 -5.99 2.42 -3.71
CA PHE A 128 -6.92 1.36 -3.35
C PHE A 128 -8.31 1.90 -2.95
N GLN A 129 -8.37 2.96 -2.15
CA GLN A 129 -9.63 3.58 -1.73
C GLN A 129 -10.43 4.09 -2.93
N GLN A 130 -9.76 4.72 -3.91
CA GLN A 130 -10.40 5.24 -5.13
C GLN A 130 -10.96 4.11 -6.01
N GLN A 131 -10.14 3.09 -6.28
CA GLN A 131 -10.56 1.93 -7.08
C GLN A 131 -11.69 1.15 -6.40
N TRP A 132 -11.60 0.96 -5.09
CA TRP A 132 -12.65 0.31 -4.31
C TRP A 132 -13.96 1.11 -4.32
N ALA A 133 -13.89 2.44 -4.21
CA ALA A 133 -15.07 3.31 -4.28
C ALA A 133 -15.74 3.22 -5.67
N ALA A 134 -14.94 3.20 -6.75
CA ALA A 134 -15.44 3.04 -8.12
C ALA A 134 -16.16 1.69 -8.31
N LEU A 135 -15.56 0.60 -7.85
CA LEU A 135 -16.17 -0.74 -7.89
C LEU A 135 -17.49 -0.79 -7.10
N ARG A 136 -17.50 -0.24 -5.89
CA ARG A 136 -18.73 -0.17 -5.06
C ARG A 136 -19.82 0.65 -5.74
N ALA A 137 -19.49 1.78 -6.34
CA ALA A 137 -20.45 2.60 -7.07
C ALA A 137 -21.03 1.84 -8.28
N TYR A 138 -20.17 1.14 -9.03
CA TYR A 138 -20.58 0.32 -10.18
C TYR A 138 -21.56 -0.81 -9.78
N ALA A 139 -21.27 -1.51 -8.69
CA ALA A 139 -22.12 -2.58 -8.15
C ALA A 139 -23.47 -2.02 -7.64
N THR A 140 -23.42 -0.94 -6.86
CA THR A 140 -24.61 -0.27 -6.31
C THR A 140 -25.56 0.19 -7.41
N ALA A 141 -25.03 0.76 -8.50
CA ALA A 141 -25.83 1.18 -9.65
C ALA A 141 -26.58 0.02 -10.34
N ARG A 142 -26.18 -1.22 -10.07
CA ARG A 142 -26.82 -2.46 -10.58
C ARG A 142 -27.64 -3.19 -9.52
N GLY A 143 -27.85 -2.59 -8.35
CA GLY A 143 -28.56 -3.22 -7.25
C GLY A 143 -27.80 -4.41 -6.64
N ILE A 144 -26.48 -4.46 -6.81
CA ILE A 144 -25.61 -5.48 -6.22
C ILE A 144 -25.01 -4.92 -4.93
N GLU A 145 -25.23 -5.61 -3.83
CA GLU A 145 -24.62 -5.30 -2.53
C GLU A 145 -23.30 -6.05 -2.35
N ILE A 146 -22.33 -5.40 -1.72
CA ILE A 146 -21.03 -5.97 -1.41
C ILE A 146 -20.95 -6.17 0.11
N LEU A 147 -20.88 -7.44 0.52
CA LEU A 147 -20.70 -7.82 1.91
C LEU A 147 -19.21 -8.01 2.20
N GLY A 148 -18.70 -7.24 3.17
CA GLY A 148 -17.34 -7.42 3.68
C GLY A 148 -17.25 -8.54 4.71
N ASP A 149 -16.04 -8.98 4.99
CA ASP A 149 -15.72 -9.91 6.08
C ASP A 149 -14.70 -9.24 7.03
N ILE A 150 -14.94 -9.35 8.33
CA ILE A 150 -14.12 -8.72 9.38
C ILE A 150 -13.68 -9.82 10.34
N PRO A 151 -12.39 -10.21 10.34
CA PRO A 151 -11.85 -11.14 11.31
C PRO A 151 -12.03 -10.64 12.75
N ILE A 152 -12.26 -11.57 13.69
CA ILE A 152 -12.47 -11.24 15.12
C ILE A 152 -11.21 -10.67 15.78
N TYR A 153 -10.03 -11.13 15.35
CA TYR A 153 -8.73 -10.76 15.94
C TYR A 153 -7.81 -10.14 14.89
N CYS A 154 -7.03 -9.14 15.31
CA CYS A 154 -5.91 -8.62 14.55
C CYS A 154 -4.67 -9.50 14.75
N ALA A 155 -3.77 -9.50 13.77
CA ALA A 155 -2.48 -10.17 13.91
C ALA A 155 -1.63 -9.46 14.99
N PRO A 156 -0.83 -10.21 15.79
CA PRO A 156 0.09 -9.60 16.75
C PRO A 156 1.13 -8.66 16.11
N ASP A 157 1.48 -8.90 14.85
CA ASP A 157 2.39 -8.07 14.05
C ASP A 157 1.60 -7.17 13.10
N SER A 158 0.82 -6.22 13.63
CA SER A 158 0.01 -5.30 12.82
C SER A 158 0.14 -3.85 13.28
N ALA A 159 -0.26 -2.93 12.40
CA ALA A 159 -0.36 -1.52 12.77
C ALA A 159 -1.33 -1.32 13.95
N ASP A 160 -2.43 -2.08 14.01
CA ASP A 160 -3.42 -1.98 15.10
C ASP A 160 -2.83 -2.37 16.46
N THR A 161 -1.97 -3.40 16.51
CA THR A 161 -1.32 -3.85 17.75
C THR A 161 -0.10 -3.03 18.12
N TRP A 162 0.60 -2.46 17.14
CA TRP A 162 1.69 -1.52 17.39
C TRP A 162 1.17 -0.14 17.84
N ALA A 163 0.00 0.28 17.35
CA ALA A 163 -0.52 1.63 17.60
C ALA A 163 -1.42 1.77 18.84
N HIS A 164 -1.88 0.68 19.46
CA HIS A 164 -2.88 0.66 20.53
C HIS A 164 -2.56 -0.36 21.62
#